data_AF-X1N5W5-F1
#
_entry.id   AF-X1N5W5-F1
#
_cell.length_a   1.000
_cell.length_b   1.000
_cell.length_c   1.000
_cell.angle_alpha   90.00
_cell.angle_beta   90.00
_cell.angle_gamma   90.00
#
_symmetry.space_group_name_H-M   'P 1'
#
loop_
_entity.id
_entity.type
_entity.pdbx_description
1 polymer ?
#
loop_
_entity_poly.entity_id
_entity_poly.type
_entity_poly.pdbx_seq_one_letter_code
_entity_poly.pdbx_strand_id
1 'polypeptide(L)'
;VSIISPNQIRGLHEEMGDYGRNLFRNVWRGIVAVDILGKMARETRPYEVVSGEADRVYEKCLQEVTGEIEIRKIPSSSLRNSVKAFKEVKVDGVGEKPVIGIVGEIFVRSNEFSNDRIVREIENLGAEVWLAPTGEWLFHVNRTLKLYSRIKGHFRNFIVALITGFIQHYDERKLTNAVEGFLRNLHEPTITELWANSEPYLPGWFGETALSIGKSADYVRKGLSGIINVMPFTCLPGTIATAIFKRF
;
A
#
# COMPACT_ATOMS: atom_id res chain seq x y z
N VAL A 1 -4.15 -27.74 -14.48
CA VAL A 1 -3.39 -26.51 -14.13
C VAL A 1 -2.51 -26.84 -12.94
N SER A 2 -1.23 -26.45 -12.96
CA SER A 2 -0.34 -26.66 -11.81
C SER A 2 -0.69 -25.63 -10.72
N ILE A 3 -0.94 -26.09 -9.49
CA ILE A 3 -1.21 -25.22 -8.34
C ILE A 3 0.11 -25.04 -7.58
N ILE A 4 0.57 -23.80 -7.47
CA ILE A 4 1.78 -23.44 -6.71
C ILE A 4 1.31 -22.66 -5.48
N SER A 5 1.63 -23.15 -4.28
CA SER A 5 1.30 -22.52 -3.00
C SER A 5 2.57 -22.38 -2.16
N PRO A 6 3.41 -21.38 -2.49
CA PRO A 6 4.72 -21.30 -1.89
C PRO A 6 4.64 -20.77 -0.45
N ASN A 7 5.53 -21.23 0.43
CA ASN A 7 5.58 -20.84 1.83
C ASN A 7 6.81 -19.97 2.11
N GLN A 8 6.61 -18.84 2.78
CA GLN A 8 7.70 -17.92 3.15
C GLN A 8 8.69 -18.53 4.17
N ILE A 9 8.33 -19.60 4.87
CA ILE A 9 9.14 -20.22 5.92
C ILE A 9 10.34 -21.02 5.34
N ARG A 10 10.21 -21.59 4.14
CA ARG A 10 11.28 -22.37 3.49
C ARG A 10 11.31 -22.07 2.00
N GLY A 11 12.44 -21.54 1.52
CA GLY A 11 12.79 -21.62 0.11
C GLY A 11 11.79 -20.99 -0.87
N LEU A 12 11.10 -19.89 -0.56
CA LEU A 12 10.18 -19.21 -1.50
C LEU A 12 10.78 -19.03 -2.90
N HIS A 13 12.05 -18.63 -3.00
CA HIS A 13 12.74 -18.50 -4.29
C HIS A 13 13.05 -19.84 -4.97
N GLU A 14 13.25 -20.91 -4.21
CA GLU A 14 13.49 -22.28 -4.69
C GLU A 14 12.18 -22.93 -5.15
N GLU A 15 11.10 -22.74 -4.38
CA GLU A 15 9.73 -23.19 -4.71
C GLU A 15 9.15 -22.47 -5.94
N MET A 16 9.58 -21.22 -6.19
CA MET A 16 9.16 -20.45 -7.37
C MET A 16 9.99 -20.75 -8.64
N GLY A 17 11.04 -21.58 -8.55
CA GLY A 17 11.83 -22.03 -9.71
C GLY A 17 12.26 -20.91 -10.68
N ASP A 18 12.11 -21.18 -12.00
CA ASP A 18 12.48 -20.27 -13.09
C ASP A 18 11.64 -18.98 -13.17
N TYR A 19 10.52 -18.90 -12.44
CA TYR A 19 9.69 -17.70 -12.38
C TYR A 19 10.31 -16.63 -11.46
N GLY A 20 11.13 -17.03 -10.49
CA GLY A 20 11.37 -16.31 -9.24
C GLY A 20 11.74 -14.83 -9.36
N ARG A 21 12.93 -14.49 -9.86
CA ARG A 21 13.47 -13.12 -9.69
C ARG A 21 12.71 -12.04 -10.46
N ASN A 22 12.30 -12.33 -11.70
CA ASN A 22 11.57 -11.37 -12.52
C ASN A 22 10.11 -11.26 -12.09
N LEU A 23 9.51 -12.33 -11.58
CA LEU A 23 8.16 -12.32 -11.04
C LEU A 23 8.06 -11.40 -9.82
N PHE A 24 8.94 -11.54 -8.82
CA PHE A 24 8.86 -10.70 -7.60
C PHE A 24 9.01 -9.20 -7.89
N ARG A 25 9.91 -8.82 -8.81
CA ARG A 25 10.07 -7.43 -9.19
C ARG A 25 8.84 -6.89 -9.96
N ASN A 26 8.24 -7.69 -10.82
CA ASN A 26 7.02 -7.30 -11.53
C ASN A 26 5.82 -7.21 -10.58
N VAL A 27 5.67 -8.15 -9.64
CA VAL A 27 4.67 -8.09 -8.58
C VAL A 27 4.84 -6.82 -7.75
N TRP A 28 6.08 -6.48 -7.37
CA TRP A 28 6.37 -5.22 -6.69
C TRP A 28 5.89 -3.98 -7.47
N ARG A 29 6.25 -3.91 -8.76
CA ARG A 29 5.82 -2.80 -9.63
C ARG A 29 4.30 -2.73 -9.76
N GLY A 30 3.63 -3.87 -9.86
CA GLY A 30 2.18 -3.98 -9.90
C GLY A 30 1.54 -3.47 -8.62
N ILE A 31 2.02 -3.91 -7.45
CA ILE A 31 1.54 -3.46 -6.13
C ILE A 31 1.66 -1.94 -6.01
N VAL A 32 2.83 -1.36 -6.31
CA VAL A 32 3.02 0.09 -6.21
C VAL A 32 2.12 0.85 -7.20
N ALA A 33 2.00 0.36 -8.44
CA ALA A 33 1.14 1.01 -9.43
C ALA A 33 -0.34 0.95 -9.04
N VAL A 34 -0.83 -0.17 -8.50
CA VAL A 34 -2.21 -0.33 -8.04
C VAL A 34 -2.46 0.51 -6.77
N ASP A 35 -1.51 0.57 -5.84
CA ASP A 35 -1.59 1.46 -4.67
C ASP A 35 -1.75 2.93 -5.12
N ILE A 36 -0.96 3.37 -6.12
CA ILE A 36 -1.05 4.72 -6.71
C ILE A 36 -2.40 4.95 -7.41
N LEU A 37 -2.85 4.03 -8.27
CA LEU A 37 -4.14 4.15 -8.95
C LEU A 37 -5.31 4.19 -7.94
N GLY A 38 -5.24 3.38 -6.88
CA GLY A 38 -6.24 3.38 -5.83
C GLY A 38 -6.29 4.72 -5.08
N LYS A 39 -5.13 5.36 -4.85
CA LYS A 39 -5.09 6.74 -4.31
C LYS A 39 -5.75 7.73 -5.27
N MET A 40 -5.47 7.66 -6.57
CA MET A 40 -6.11 8.54 -7.56
C MET A 40 -7.62 8.39 -7.54
N ALA A 41 -8.12 7.15 -7.50
CA ALA A 41 -9.55 6.90 -7.42
C ALA A 41 -10.15 7.49 -6.13
N ARG A 42 -9.55 7.24 -4.96
CA ARG A 42 -10.09 7.73 -3.68
C ARG A 42 -9.95 9.24 -3.46
N GLU A 43 -8.96 9.90 -4.07
CA GLU A 43 -8.84 11.36 -4.02
C GLU A 43 -9.71 12.07 -5.08
N THR A 44 -10.23 11.36 -6.08
CA THR A 44 -11.09 11.92 -7.14
C THR A 44 -12.57 11.61 -6.91
N ARG A 45 -12.89 10.33 -6.68
CA ARG A 45 -14.27 9.80 -6.64
C ARG A 45 -15.19 10.48 -5.64
N PRO A 46 -14.78 10.83 -4.41
CA PRO A 46 -15.66 11.53 -3.48
C PRO A 46 -16.16 12.86 -4.04
N TYR A 47 -15.44 13.46 -4.98
CA TYR A 47 -15.72 14.77 -5.54
C TYR A 47 -16.33 14.72 -6.94
N GLU A 48 -16.54 13.54 -7.52
CA GLU A 48 -17.02 13.42 -8.90
C GLU A 48 -18.44 13.99 -9.06
N VAL A 49 -18.66 14.74 -10.14
CA VAL A 49 -19.98 15.31 -10.47
C VAL A 49 -20.89 14.24 -11.06
N VAL A 50 -20.32 13.30 -11.84
CA VAL A 50 -21.04 12.17 -12.43
C VAL A 50 -20.65 10.90 -11.68
N SER A 51 -21.60 10.33 -10.94
CA SER A 51 -21.36 9.13 -10.15
C SER A 51 -20.86 7.95 -11.00
N GLY A 52 -19.80 7.30 -10.55
CA GLY A 52 -19.13 6.16 -11.17
C GLY A 52 -18.14 6.54 -12.28
N GLU A 53 -17.89 7.82 -12.55
CA GLU A 53 -16.94 8.23 -13.58
C GLU A 53 -15.50 7.89 -13.18
N ALA A 54 -15.10 8.17 -11.93
CA ALA A 54 -13.78 7.84 -11.42
C ALA A 54 -13.53 6.32 -11.42
N ASP A 55 -14.55 5.51 -11.16
CA ASP A 55 -14.43 4.04 -11.20
C ASP A 55 -14.20 3.53 -12.63
N ARG A 56 -14.90 4.07 -13.62
CA ARG A 56 -14.67 3.71 -15.04
C ARG A 56 -13.27 4.11 -15.49
N VAL A 57 -12.80 5.28 -15.09
CA VAL A 57 -11.43 5.75 -15.38
C VAL A 57 -10.40 4.85 -14.70
N TYR A 58 -10.63 4.48 -13.43
CA TYR A 58 -9.78 3.54 -12.70
C TYR A 58 -9.64 2.20 -13.42
N GLU A 59 -10.75 1.58 -13.82
CA GLU A 59 -10.73 0.27 -14.52
C GLU A 59 -9.96 0.32 -15.84
N LYS A 60 -10.16 1.38 -16.63
CA LYS A 60 -9.38 1.61 -17.86
C LYS A 60 -7.88 1.73 -17.55
N CYS A 61 -7.53 2.54 -16.56
CA CYS A 61 -6.13 2.75 -16.18
C CYS A 61 -5.48 1.46 -15.63
N LEU A 62 -6.23 0.66 -14.90
CA LEU A 62 -5.78 -0.62 -14.38
C LEU A 62 -5.44 -1.59 -15.51
N GLN A 63 -6.23 -1.63 -16.58
CA GLN A 63 -5.92 -2.43 -17.77
C GLN A 63 -4.63 -1.97 -18.46
N GLU A 64 -4.43 -0.65 -18.61
CA GLU A 64 -3.20 -0.09 -19.21
C GLU A 64 -1.96 -0.39 -18.36
N VAL A 65 -2.05 -0.29 -17.03
CA VAL A 65 -0.96 -0.65 -16.11
C VAL A 65 -0.66 -2.14 -16.17
N THR A 66 -1.70 -2.97 -16.17
CA THR A 66 -1.58 -4.44 -16.24
C THR A 66 -0.88 -4.86 -17.52
N GLY A 67 -1.25 -4.30 -18.67
CA GLY A 67 -0.59 -4.58 -19.95
C GLY A 67 0.90 -4.26 -19.93
N GLU A 68 1.33 -3.15 -19.31
CA GLU A 68 2.76 -2.84 -19.15
C GLU A 68 3.48 -3.82 -18.21
N ILE A 69 2.82 -4.27 -17.13
CA ILE A 69 3.37 -5.27 -16.20
C ILE A 69 3.55 -6.64 -16.86
N GLU A 70 2.58 -7.08 -17.68
CA GLU A 70 2.62 -8.36 -18.39
C GLU A 70 3.83 -8.46 -19.33
N ILE A 71 4.17 -7.37 -20.01
CA ILE A 71 5.37 -7.27 -20.85
C ILE A 71 6.64 -6.87 -20.07
N ARG A 72 6.59 -6.92 -18.73
CA ARG A 72 7.70 -6.63 -17.80
C ARG A 72 8.25 -5.19 -17.87
N LYS A 73 7.45 -4.25 -18.37
CA LYS A 73 7.78 -2.82 -18.40
C LYS A 73 7.45 -2.19 -17.05
N ILE A 74 8.19 -1.14 -16.67
CA ILE A 74 7.83 -0.31 -15.51
C ILE A 74 6.64 0.56 -15.93
N PRO A 75 5.48 0.50 -15.24
CA PRO A 75 4.23 1.09 -15.71
C PRO A 75 4.14 2.63 -15.62
N SER A 76 5.28 3.35 -15.73
CA SER A 76 5.33 4.80 -15.58
C SER A 76 4.61 5.56 -16.71
N SER A 77 4.56 5.00 -17.92
CA SER A 77 3.82 5.63 -19.03
C SER A 77 2.32 5.51 -18.81
N SER A 78 1.83 4.31 -18.46
CA SER A 78 0.43 4.10 -18.12
C SER A 78 0.02 4.99 -16.95
N LEU A 79 0.82 5.10 -15.87
CA LEU A 79 0.51 6.01 -14.76
C LEU A 79 0.43 7.50 -15.17
N ARG A 80 1.32 7.97 -16.08
CA ARG A 80 1.21 9.34 -16.62
C ARG A 80 -0.08 9.54 -17.42
N ASN A 81 -0.52 8.53 -18.15
CA ASN A 81 -1.80 8.56 -18.86
C ASN A 81 -2.97 8.54 -17.88
N SER A 82 -2.87 7.77 -16.79
CA SER A 82 -3.85 7.76 -15.71
C SER A 82 -4.04 9.14 -15.11
N VAL A 83 -2.95 9.88 -14.84
CA VAL A 83 -3.06 11.28 -14.38
C VAL A 83 -3.86 12.13 -15.36
N LYS A 84 -3.64 11.99 -16.67
CA LYS A 84 -4.40 12.74 -17.67
C LYS A 84 -5.88 12.37 -17.64
N ALA A 85 -6.19 11.07 -17.59
CA ALA A 85 -7.55 10.57 -17.55
C ALA A 85 -8.30 11.01 -16.28
N PHE A 86 -7.66 10.94 -15.11
CA PHE A 86 -8.27 11.41 -13.86
C PHE A 86 -8.46 12.93 -13.82
N LYS A 87 -7.60 13.72 -14.49
CA LYS A 87 -7.79 15.17 -14.64
C LYS A 87 -8.99 15.56 -15.53
N GLU A 88 -9.46 14.64 -16.38
CA GLU A 88 -10.63 14.86 -17.22
C GLU A 88 -11.95 14.60 -16.46
N VAL A 89 -11.91 13.88 -15.33
CA VAL A 89 -13.07 13.66 -14.46
C VAL A 89 -13.52 14.99 -13.89
N LYS A 90 -14.80 15.33 -14.09
CA LYS A 90 -15.38 16.55 -13.53
C LYS A 90 -15.56 16.36 -12.02
N VAL A 91 -14.95 17.25 -11.24
CA VAL A 91 -14.99 17.23 -9.78
C VAL A 91 -15.44 18.56 -9.20
N ASP A 92 -16.06 18.53 -8.03
CA ASP A 92 -16.51 19.70 -7.27
C ASP A 92 -16.10 19.62 -5.78
N GLY A 93 -15.68 20.74 -5.21
CA GLY A 93 -15.29 20.83 -3.78
C GLY A 93 -14.07 20.01 -3.36
N VAL A 94 -13.08 19.79 -4.24
CA VAL A 94 -11.90 18.97 -3.95
C VAL A 94 -11.15 19.48 -2.71
N GLY A 95 -11.09 18.65 -1.66
CA GLY A 95 -10.41 18.96 -0.41
C GLY A 95 -11.27 19.60 0.67
N GLU A 96 -12.57 19.79 0.42
CA GLU A 96 -13.51 20.30 1.42
C GLU A 96 -14.04 19.21 2.36
N LYS A 97 -13.91 17.93 1.97
CA LYS A 97 -14.44 16.79 2.75
C LYS A 97 -13.44 16.34 3.83
N PRO A 98 -13.93 15.86 5.00
CA PRO A 98 -13.05 15.27 6.01
C PRO A 98 -12.33 14.05 5.45
N VAL A 99 -11.05 13.90 5.79
CA VAL A 99 -10.23 12.76 5.32
C VAL A 99 -10.12 11.73 6.44
N ILE A 100 -10.55 10.51 6.16
CA ILE A 100 -10.51 9.37 7.07
C ILE A 100 -9.41 8.39 6.64
N GLY A 101 -8.50 8.09 7.56
CA GLY A 101 -7.43 7.14 7.35
C GLY A 101 -7.91 5.72 7.62
N ILE A 102 -7.56 4.75 6.79
CA ILE A 102 -7.81 3.34 7.05
C ILE A 102 -6.48 2.61 7.24
N VAL A 103 -6.35 1.94 8.39
CA VAL A 103 -5.24 1.07 8.77
C VAL A 103 -5.78 -0.32 9.16
N GLY A 104 -4.89 -1.22 9.55
CA GLY A 104 -5.25 -2.55 10.04
C GLY A 104 -4.70 -3.67 9.16
N GLU A 105 -5.34 -4.84 9.22
CA GLU A 105 -4.89 -6.05 8.52
C GLU A 105 -4.94 -5.86 7.00
N ILE A 106 -3.85 -6.21 6.34
CA ILE A 106 -3.57 -5.82 4.95
C ILE A 106 -4.59 -6.44 3.98
N PHE A 107 -4.94 -7.72 4.16
CA PHE A 107 -5.89 -8.38 3.27
C PHE A 107 -7.29 -7.79 3.42
N VAL A 108 -7.81 -7.68 4.65
CA VAL A 108 -9.16 -7.16 4.90
C VAL A 108 -9.26 -5.70 4.47
N ARG A 109 -8.28 -4.84 4.78
CA ARG A 109 -8.37 -3.42 4.39
C ARG A 109 -8.27 -3.21 2.87
N SER A 110 -7.57 -4.08 2.15
CA SER A 110 -7.37 -3.96 0.69
C SER A 110 -8.40 -4.73 -0.14
N ASN A 111 -9.24 -5.57 0.47
CA ASN A 111 -10.26 -6.35 -0.23
C ASN A 111 -11.67 -5.84 0.09
N GLU A 112 -12.31 -5.18 -0.88
CA GLU A 112 -13.65 -4.59 -0.71
C GLU A 112 -14.73 -5.60 -0.28
N PHE A 113 -14.64 -6.86 -0.73
CA PHE A 113 -15.60 -7.88 -0.32
C PHE A 113 -15.45 -8.26 1.15
N SER A 114 -14.20 -8.33 1.64
CA SER A 114 -13.90 -8.77 3.01
C SER A 114 -14.19 -7.71 4.06
N ASN A 115 -14.22 -6.43 3.68
CA ASN A 115 -14.47 -5.30 4.57
C ASN A 115 -15.84 -4.63 4.38
N ASP A 116 -16.76 -5.32 3.70
CA ASP A 116 -18.11 -4.81 3.42
C ASP A 116 -18.11 -3.43 2.73
N ARG A 117 -17.17 -3.25 1.79
CA ARG A 117 -16.96 -2.02 1.02
C ARG A 117 -16.81 -0.77 1.90
N ILE A 118 -16.14 -0.88 3.04
CA ILE A 118 -16.00 0.22 4.02
C ILE A 118 -15.58 1.57 3.41
N VAL A 119 -14.71 1.56 2.39
CA VAL A 119 -14.31 2.77 1.67
C VAL A 119 -15.51 3.48 1.06
N ARG A 120 -16.40 2.73 0.40
CA ARG A 120 -17.63 3.26 -0.22
C ARG A 120 -18.60 3.79 0.80
N GLU A 121 -18.75 3.10 1.93
CA GLU A 121 -19.63 3.55 3.01
C GLU A 121 -19.16 4.89 3.60
N ILE A 122 -17.85 5.05 3.80
CA ILE A 122 -17.28 6.33 4.27
C ILE A 122 -17.49 7.44 3.23
N GLU A 123 -17.31 7.13 1.94
CA GLU A 123 -17.54 8.10 0.86
C GLU A 123 -19.01 8.52 0.76
N ASN A 124 -19.94 7.57 0.91
CA ASN A 124 -21.38 7.82 0.96
C ASN A 124 -21.78 8.71 2.14
N LEU A 125 -21.04 8.64 3.26
CA LEU A 125 -21.19 9.52 4.42
C LEU A 125 -20.54 10.91 4.22
N GLY A 126 -19.96 11.18 3.05
CA GLY A 126 -19.45 12.50 2.68
C GLY A 126 -17.97 12.72 3.02
N ALA A 127 -17.19 11.66 3.24
CA ALA A 127 -15.77 11.76 3.56
C ALA A 127 -14.86 11.23 2.43
N GLU A 128 -13.61 11.63 2.46
CA GLU A 128 -12.55 11.06 1.63
C GLU A 128 -11.76 10.00 2.40
N VAL A 129 -11.19 9.01 1.71
CA VAL A 129 -10.47 7.92 2.34
C VAL A 129 -9.00 7.84 1.92
N TRP A 130 -8.09 7.84 2.89
CA TRP A 130 -6.70 7.48 2.69
C TRP A 130 -6.43 6.08 3.24
N LEU A 131 -6.20 5.12 2.34
CA LEU A 131 -5.91 3.73 2.70
C LEU A 131 -4.40 3.50 2.80
N ALA A 132 -3.95 2.83 3.86
CA ALA A 132 -2.56 2.44 4.03
C ALA A 132 -2.12 1.51 2.87
N PRO A 133 -1.02 1.84 2.16
CA PRO A 133 -0.62 1.13 0.94
C PRO A 133 -0.25 -0.32 1.24
N THR A 134 -0.47 -1.22 0.29
CA THR A 134 -0.06 -2.63 0.44
C THR A 134 1.47 -2.76 0.39
N GLY A 135 2.14 -1.87 -0.34
CA GLY A 135 3.59 -1.84 -0.48
C GLY A 135 4.37 -1.73 0.85
N GLU A 136 3.78 -1.14 1.89
CA GLU A 136 4.44 -0.99 3.21
C GLU A 136 4.82 -2.34 3.84
N TRP A 137 4.03 -3.39 3.56
CA TRP A 137 4.30 -4.75 4.03
C TRP A 137 5.55 -5.34 3.39
N LEU A 138 5.76 -5.13 2.09
CA LEU A 138 6.95 -5.66 1.42
C LEU A 138 8.22 -4.95 1.88
N PHE A 139 8.14 -3.65 2.17
CA PHE A 139 9.25 -2.97 2.84
C PHE A 139 9.48 -3.47 4.25
N HIS A 140 8.42 -3.73 5.02
CA HIS A 140 8.49 -4.35 6.35
C HIS A 140 9.23 -5.70 6.30
N VAL A 141 8.79 -6.61 5.43
CA VAL A 141 9.39 -7.94 5.27
C VAL A 141 10.87 -7.83 4.90
N ASN A 142 11.24 -6.93 3.98
CA ASN A 142 12.63 -6.72 3.61
C ASN A 142 13.48 -6.17 4.76
N ARG A 143 12.91 -5.25 5.57
CA ARG A 143 13.58 -4.71 6.75
C ARG A 143 13.79 -5.77 7.82
N THR A 144 12.78 -6.60 8.09
CA THR A 144 12.84 -7.72 9.03
C THR A 144 13.84 -8.77 8.58
N LEU A 145 13.88 -9.12 7.29
CA LEU A 145 14.88 -10.02 6.71
C LEU A 145 16.30 -9.47 6.90
N LYS A 146 16.51 -8.17 6.66
CA LYS A 146 17.79 -7.50 6.85
C LYS A 146 18.23 -7.52 8.32
N LEU A 147 17.31 -7.27 9.26
CA LEU A 147 17.56 -7.35 10.69
C LEU A 147 17.93 -8.77 11.12
N TYR A 148 17.11 -9.76 10.75
CA TYR A 148 17.34 -11.17 11.08
C TYR A 148 18.66 -11.69 10.50
N SER A 149 18.95 -11.37 9.23
CA SER A 149 20.20 -11.78 8.57
C SER A 149 21.43 -11.19 9.25
N ARG A 150 21.34 -9.95 9.75
CA ARG A 150 22.42 -9.33 10.52
C ARG A 150 22.63 -10.02 11.86
N ILE A 151 21.55 -10.33 12.60
CA ILE A 151 21.62 -10.99 13.91
C ILE A 151 22.19 -12.41 13.78
N LYS A 152 21.78 -13.16 12.74
CA LYS A 152 22.23 -14.54 12.51
C LYS A 152 23.55 -14.65 11.75
N GLY A 153 24.17 -13.54 11.34
CA GLY A 153 25.40 -13.55 10.55
C GLY A 153 25.23 -14.10 9.12
N HIS A 154 24.01 -14.13 8.58
CA HIS A 154 23.72 -14.62 7.23
C HIS A 154 24.07 -13.56 6.17
N PHE A 155 25.36 -13.37 5.90
CA PHE A 155 25.86 -12.31 5.02
C PHE A 155 25.23 -12.33 3.62
N ARG A 156 25.08 -13.51 3.00
CA ARG A 156 24.45 -13.64 1.68
C ARG A 156 23.02 -13.07 1.65
N ASN A 157 22.20 -13.43 2.63
CA ASN A 157 20.81 -12.96 2.72
C ASN A 157 20.74 -11.46 3.01
N PHE A 158 21.69 -10.94 3.80
CA PHE A 158 21.82 -9.51 4.04
C PHE A 158 22.10 -8.72 2.75
N ILE A 159 23.04 -9.19 1.92
CA ILE A 159 23.33 -8.57 0.62
C ILE A 159 22.13 -8.66 -0.33
N VAL A 160 21.43 -9.79 -0.37
CA VAL A 160 20.21 -9.93 -1.18
C VAL A 160 19.15 -8.93 -0.73
N ALA A 161 18.88 -8.81 0.57
CA ALA A 161 17.91 -7.85 1.10
C ALA A 161 18.29 -6.39 0.79
N LEU A 162 19.59 -6.06 0.81
CA LEU A 162 20.09 -4.74 0.42
C LEU A 162 19.80 -4.42 -1.06
N ILE A 163 20.14 -5.35 -1.96
CA ILE A 163 19.92 -5.17 -3.40
C ILE A 163 18.43 -5.08 -3.70
N THR A 164 17.61 -5.95 -3.11
CA THR A 164 16.16 -5.93 -3.27
C THR A 164 15.58 -4.58 -2.83
N GLY A 165 15.97 -4.06 -1.65
CA GLY A 165 15.52 -2.75 -1.18
C GLY A 165 15.92 -1.61 -2.11
N PHE A 166 17.16 -1.62 -2.63
CA PHE A 166 17.62 -0.61 -3.59
C PHE A 166 16.78 -0.61 -4.87
N ILE A 167 16.53 -1.80 -5.44
CA ILE A 167 15.71 -1.96 -6.64
C ILE A 167 14.27 -1.52 -6.39
N GLN A 168 13.70 -1.89 -5.26
CA GLN A 168 12.33 -1.54 -4.91
C GLN A 168 12.14 -0.03 -4.78
N HIS A 169 13.04 0.67 -4.08
CA HIS A 169 13.00 2.13 -3.97
C HIS A 169 13.24 2.82 -5.31
N TYR A 170 14.09 2.28 -6.18
CA TYR A 170 14.25 2.81 -7.53
C TYR A 170 12.95 2.70 -8.34
N ASP A 171 12.32 1.52 -8.34
CA ASP A 171 11.07 1.27 -9.06
C ASP A 171 9.93 2.13 -8.47
N GLU A 172 9.81 2.20 -7.14
CA GLU A 172 8.84 3.05 -6.43
C GLU A 172 8.98 4.51 -6.82
N ARG A 173 10.19 5.09 -6.68
CA ARG A 173 10.45 6.50 -7.04
C ARG A 173 10.12 6.79 -8.49
N LYS A 174 10.41 5.86 -9.39
CA LYS A 174 10.11 6.04 -10.81
C LYS A 174 8.60 6.03 -11.10
N LEU A 175 7.81 5.30 -10.30
CA LEU A 175 6.36 5.27 -10.40
C LEU A 175 5.71 6.47 -9.71
N THR A 176 6.18 6.87 -8.52
CA THR A 176 5.68 8.07 -7.83
C THR A 176 5.99 9.35 -8.61
N ASN A 177 7.19 9.49 -9.17
CA ASN A 177 7.55 10.62 -10.03
C ASN A 177 6.66 10.74 -11.28
N ALA A 178 6.07 9.63 -11.73
CA ALA A 178 5.17 9.64 -12.89
C ALA A 178 3.84 10.35 -12.59
N VAL A 179 3.51 10.53 -11.31
CA VAL A 179 2.24 11.08 -10.81
C VAL A 179 2.44 12.27 -9.88
N GLU A 180 3.66 12.80 -9.84
CA GLU A 180 4.05 13.93 -9.00
C GLU A 180 3.13 15.14 -9.23
N GLY A 181 2.70 15.77 -8.14
CA GLY A 181 1.81 16.93 -8.16
C GLY A 181 0.35 16.64 -8.48
N PHE A 182 -0.07 15.37 -8.62
CA PHE A 182 -1.49 15.02 -8.75
C PHE A 182 -2.14 14.62 -7.42
N LEU A 183 -1.45 13.80 -6.61
CA LEU A 183 -1.98 13.27 -5.34
C LEU A 183 -1.55 14.11 -4.14
N ARG A 184 -2.45 14.37 -3.20
CA ARG A 184 -2.14 15.02 -1.91
C ARG A 184 -1.35 14.10 -1.00
N ASN A 185 -1.70 12.81 -0.94
CA ASN A 185 -0.98 11.82 -0.15
C ASN A 185 -0.13 10.89 -1.03
N LEU A 186 0.70 11.47 -1.89
CA LEU A 186 1.62 10.69 -2.72
C LEU A 186 2.70 10.01 -1.86
N HIS A 187 3.36 10.80 -1.02
CA HIS A 187 4.55 10.39 -0.27
C HIS A 187 4.18 9.66 1.03
N GLU A 188 4.68 8.43 1.12
CA GLU A 188 4.50 7.55 2.26
C GLU A 188 5.72 7.62 3.20
N PRO A 189 5.54 7.47 4.52
CA PRO A 189 6.65 7.36 5.44
C PRO A 189 7.49 6.13 5.08
N THR A 190 8.81 6.25 5.24
CA THR A 190 9.71 5.11 5.08
C THR A 190 9.40 4.04 6.13
N ILE A 191 9.77 2.79 5.83
CA ILE A 191 9.59 1.70 6.81
C ILE A 191 10.32 1.97 8.13
N THR A 192 11.43 2.71 8.10
CA THR A 192 12.16 3.11 9.31
C THR A 192 11.36 4.10 10.15
N GLU A 193 10.68 5.06 9.51
CA GLU A 193 9.79 6.00 10.20
C GLU A 193 8.54 5.31 10.74
N LEU A 194 7.95 4.37 9.99
CA LEU A 194 6.83 3.55 10.49
C LEU A 194 7.21 2.74 11.74
N TRP A 195 8.41 2.13 11.74
CA TRP A 195 8.94 1.44 12.92
C TRP A 195 9.17 2.40 14.07
N ALA A 196 9.84 3.53 13.83
CA ALA A 196 10.09 4.54 14.87
C ALA A 196 8.79 5.11 15.47
N ASN A 197 7.74 5.27 14.66
CA ASN A 197 6.44 5.73 15.12
C ASN A 197 5.72 4.72 16.03
N SER A 198 6.04 3.42 15.91
CA SER A 198 5.44 2.36 16.72
C SER A 198 6.25 2.01 17.97
N GLU A 199 7.57 2.22 17.94
CA GLU A 199 8.49 1.92 19.04
C GLU A 199 8.12 2.46 20.43
N PRO A 200 7.43 3.61 20.59
CA PRO A 200 6.93 4.05 21.89
C PRO A 200 5.94 3.09 22.56
N TYR A 201 5.28 2.23 21.77
CA TYR A 201 4.22 1.32 22.24
C TYR A 201 4.59 -0.15 22.09
N LEU A 202 5.30 -0.53 21.03
CA LEU A 202 5.73 -1.91 20.74
C LEU A 202 6.92 -1.92 19.78
N PRO A 203 7.73 -2.99 19.73
CA PRO A 203 8.86 -3.07 18.81
C PRO A 203 8.43 -2.90 17.34
N GLY A 204 9.15 -2.07 16.57
CA GLY A 204 8.75 -1.74 15.18
C GLY A 204 8.71 -2.92 14.21
N TRP A 205 9.39 -4.02 14.52
CA TRP A 205 9.35 -5.27 13.73
C TRP A 205 8.12 -6.14 14.04
N PHE A 206 7.23 -5.72 14.93
CA PHE A 206 6.05 -6.49 15.36
C PHE A 206 4.91 -6.44 14.32
N GLY A 207 5.21 -6.95 13.12
CA GLY A 207 4.26 -7.22 12.04
C GLY A 207 3.30 -6.07 11.71
N GLU A 208 2.06 -6.44 11.41
CA GLU A 208 1.00 -5.50 11.02
C GLU A 208 0.55 -4.58 12.15
N THR A 209 0.71 -4.98 13.41
CA THR A 209 0.40 -4.12 14.56
C THR A 209 1.31 -2.90 14.56
N ALA A 210 2.62 -3.10 14.37
CA ALA A 210 3.59 -2.01 14.29
C ALA A 210 3.33 -1.11 13.07
N LEU A 211 2.97 -1.69 11.92
CA LEU A 211 2.60 -0.93 10.73
C LEU A 211 1.34 -0.09 10.96
N SER A 212 0.29 -0.68 11.52
CA SER A 212 -0.98 0.01 11.78
C SER A 212 -0.77 1.19 12.72
N ILE A 213 -0.03 0.99 13.82
CA ILE A 213 0.30 2.04 14.80
C ILE A 213 1.19 3.11 14.16
N GLY A 214 2.24 2.70 13.46
CA GLY A 214 3.18 3.61 12.84
C GLY A 214 2.53 4.48 11.76
N LYS A 215 1.58 3.89 11.02
CA LYS A 215 0.81 4.56 9.97
C LYS A 215 -0.28 5.46 10.54
N SER A 216 -0.93 5.06 11.65
CA SER A 216 -1.83 5.95 12.37
C SER A 216 -1.12 7.21 12.85
N ALA A 217 0.10 7.10 13.37
CA ALA A 217 0.89 8.27 13.75
C ALA A 217 1.22 9.19 12.55
N ASP A 218 1.49 8.64 11.37
CA ASP A 218 1.65 9.41 10.12
C ASP A 218 0.36 10.17 9.77
N TYR A 219 -0.79 9.49 9.82
CA TYR A 219 -2.08 10.09 9.55
C TYR A 219 -2.45 11.21 10.53
N VAL A 220 -2.18 11.02 11.82
CA VAL A 220 -2.40 12.09 12.82
C VAL A 220 -1.54 13.32 12.49
N ARG A 221 -0.27 13.15 12.14
CA ARG A 221 0.61 14.27 11.75
C ARG A 221 0.17 14.97 10.47
N LYS A 222 -0.46 14.23 9.55
CA LYS A 222 -1.04 14.77 8.32
C LYS A 222 -2.41 15.44 8.54
N GLY A 223 -2.93 15.45 9.76
CA GLY A 223 -4.14 16.17 10.13
C GLY A 223 -5.44 15.51 9.65
N LEU A 224 -5.46 14.19 9.50
CA LEU A 224 -6.67 13.47 9.12
C LEU A 224 -7.75 13.62 10.21
N SER A 225 -9.01 13.69 9.77
CA SER A 225 -10.17 13.91 10.64
C SER A 225 -10.55 12.69 11.49
N GLY A 226 -10.09 11.51 11.09
CA GLY A 226 -10.33 10.27 11.83
C GLY A 226 -9.52 9.10 11.25
N ILE A 227 -9.42 8.02 12.01
CA ILE A 227 -8.74 6.79 11.60
C ILE A 227 -9.62 5.60 11.95
N ILE A 228 -9.81 4.69 10.99
CA ILE A 228 -10.51 3.41 11.18
C ILE A 228 -9.48 2.29 11.10
N ASN A 229 -9.46 1.46 12.14
CA ASN A 229 -8.69 0.22 12.16
C ASN A 229 -9.57 -0.96 11.75
N VAL A 230 -9.26 -1.57 10.61
CA VAL A 230 -10.01 -2.71 10.06
C VAL A 230 -9.26 -4.00 10.38
N MET A 231 -9.94 -4.97 10.99
CA MET A 231 -9.34 -6.25 11.35
C MET A 231 -10.37 -7.38 11.32
N PRO A 232 -9.95 -8.62 11.02
CA PRO A 232 -10.79 -9.80 11.26
C PRO A 232 -11.17 -9.92 12.74
N PHE A 233 -12.34 -10.50 13.00
CA PHE A 233 -12.75 -10.84 14.36
C PHE A 233 -11.69 -11.74 15.01
N THR A 234 -11.32 -11.44 16.25
CA THR A 234 -10.29 -12.17 17.05
C THR A 234 -8.86 -12.17 16.49
N CYS A 235 -8.54 -11.33 15.50
CA CYS A 235 -7.17 -11.18 15.03
C CYS A 235 -6.27 -10.65 16.17
N LEU A 236 -5.27 -11.44 16.58
CA LEU A 236 -4.36 -11.08 17.68
C LEU A 236 -3.60 -9.77 17.39
N PRO A 237 -2.90 -9.60 16.24
CA PRO A 237 -2.28 -8.32 15.88
C PRO A 237 -3.22 -7.12 15.93
N GLY A 238 -4.43 -7.28 15.40
CA GLY A 238 -5.44 -6.22 15.39
C GLY A 238 -5.99 -5.90 16.78
N THR A 239 -6.16 -6.91 17.63
CA THR A 239 -6.61 -6.73 19.03
C THR A 239 -5.57 -5.97 19.84
N ILE A 240 -4.28 -6.28 19.65
CA ILE A 240 -3.18 -5.53 20.27
C ILE A 240 -3.18 -4.08 19.77
N ALA A 241 -3.31 -3.85 18.45
CA ALA A 241 -3.39 -2.50 17.90
C ALA A 241 -4.56 -1.71 18.52
N THR A 242 -5.74 -2.33 18.60
CA THR A 242 -6.94 -1.74 19.23
C THR A 242 -6.72 -1.36 20.68
N ALA A 243 -6.01 -2.18 21.46
CA ALA A 243 -5.65 -1.87 22.84
C ALA A 243 -4.69 -0.68 22.92
N ILE A 244 -3.72 -0.60 22.00
CA ILE A 244 -2.74 0.50 21.96
C ILE A 244 -3.38 1.81 21.48
N PHE A 245 -4.31 1.79 20.53
CA PHE A 245 -4.99 3.00 20.05
C PHE A 245 -5.72 3.78 21.14
N LYS A 246 -6.05 3.16 22.28
CA LYS A 246 -6.60 3.87 23.45
C LYS A 246 -5.58 4.74 24.19
N ARG A 247 -4.30 4.65 23.84
CA ARG A 247 -3.18 5.40 24.43
C ARG A 247 -2.64 6.49 23.50
N PHE A 248 -3.14 6.55 22.26
CA PHE A 248 -2.79 7.55 21.26
C PHE A 248 -3.39 8.91 21.59
#